data_AF-A0A7S3W5P4-F1
#
_entry.id   AF-A0A7S3W5P4-F1
#
_cell.length_a   1.000
_cell.length_b   1.000
_cell.length_c   1.000
_cell.angle_alpha   90.00
_cell.angle_beta   90.00
_cell.angle_gamma   90.00
#
_symmetry.space_group_name_H-M   'P 1'
#
loop_
_entity.id
_entity.type
_entity.pdbx_description
1 polymer ?
#
loop_
_entity_poly.entity_id
_entity_poly.type
_entity_poly.pdbx_seq_one_letter_code
_entity_poly.pdbx_strand_id
1 'polypeptide(L)'
;DHSTVNYASFRKNLYIQVREITDMKDHEVDDFRRTNGDIRVRGKHCPKPIKTFLQCGLPDKILKIMEKRDYEKPFPVQMQAIPALMCGRDMIGVAQTGSGKTLAYLL
;
A
#
# COMPACT_ATOMS: atom_id res chain seq x y z
N ASP A 1 30.13 9.07 6.47
CA ASP A 1 29.36 10.31 6.19
C ASP A 1 29.16 10.38 4.68
N HIS A 2 27.92 10.45 4.22
CA HIS A 2 27.55 10.44 2.80
C HIS A 2 27.21 11.85 2.28
N SER A 3 27.45 12.88 3.09
CA SER A 3 27.13 14.28 2.81
C SER A 3 27.81 14.85 1.55
N THR A 4 28.94 14.28 1.12
CA THR A 4 29.74 14.74 -0.04
C THR A 4 29.53 13.90 -1.30
N VAL A 5 28.73 12.83 -1.24
CA VAL A 5 28.51 11.93 -2.39
C VAL A 5 27.31 12.40 -3.20
N ASN A 6 27.53 12.68 -4.48
CA ASN A 6 26.46 13.04 -5.40
C ASN A 6 25.78 11.76 -5.95
N TYR A 7 24.62 11.43 -5.40
CA TYR A 7 23.83 10.28 -5.84
C TYR A 7 22.95 10.64 -7.04
N ALA A 8 22.84 9.72 -7.99
CA ALA A 8 21.86 9.83 -9.07
C ALA A 8 20.44 9.94 -8.49
N SER A 9 19.66 10.90 -8.99
CA SER A 9 18.25 11.01 -8.63
C SER A 9 17.48 9.81 -9.14
N PHE A 10 16.54 9.31 -8.33
CA PHE A 10 15.64 8.23 -8.73
C PHE A 10 14.19 8.58 -8.38
N ARG A 11 13.26 7.98 -9.11
CA ARG A 11 11.83 8.17 -8.88
C ARG A 11 11.41 7.35 -7.65
N LYS A 12 10.93 8.05 -6.60
CA LYS A 12 10.41 7.42 -5.38
C LYS A 12 8.93 7.08 -5.46
N ASN A 13 8.12 7.96 -6.04
CA ASN A 13 6.68 7.76 -6.15
C ASN A 13 6.33 6.99 -7.44
N LEU A 14 6.00 5.72 -7.29
CA LEU A 14 5.56 4.82 -8.34
C LEU A 14 4.04 4.64 -8.37
N TYR A 15 3.33 5.11 -7.35
CA TYR A 15 1.91 4.87 -7.18
C TYR A 15 1.05 5.72 -8.13
N ILE A 16 0.13 5.04 -8.83
CA ILE A 16 -0.89 5.67 -9.65
C ILE A 16 -2.23 5.28 -9.05
N GLN A 17 -2.87 6.22 -8.35
CA GLN A 17 -4.12 5.97 -7.66
C GLN A 17 -5.27 5.89 -8.68
N VAL A 18 -6.05 4.81 -8.62
CA VAL A 18 -7.25 4.66 -9.45
C VAL A 18 -8.37 5.59 -8.99
N ARG A 19 -9.29 5.93 -9.90
CA ARG A 19 -10.43 6.82 -9.59
C ARG A 19 -11.27 6.33 -8.42
N GLU A 20 -11.53 5.02 -8.36
CA GLU A 20 -12.30 4.39 -7.27
C GLU A 20 -11.75 4.70 -5.87
N ILE A 21 -10.43 4.83 -5.73
CA ILE A 21 -9.79 5.19 -4.45
C ILE A 21 -9.74 6.71 -4.29
N THR A 22 -9.45 7.43 -5.37
CA THR A 22 -9.38 8.90 -5.38
C THR A 22 -10.72 9.52 -4.94
N ASP A 23 -11.82 8.97 -5.42
CA ASP A 23 -13.18 9.48 -5.22
C ASP A 23 -13.78 9.12 -3.84
N MET A 24 -13.14 8.22 -3.06
CA MET A 24 -13.61 7.89 -1.71
C MET A 24 -13.59 9.12 -0.80
N LYS A 25 -14.67 9.38 -0.08
CA LYS A 25 -14.71 10.44 0.93
C LYS A 25 -13.97 10.01 2.19
N ASP A 26 -13.51 10.96 2.99
CA ASP A 26 -12.71 10.68 4.18
C ASP A 26 -13.46 9.79 5.19
N HIS A 27 -14.76 10.00 5.38
CA HIS A 27 -15.57 9.13 6.25
C HIS A 27 -15.66 7.69 5.72
N GLU A 28 -15.76 7.49 4.40
CA GLU A 28 -15.78 6.15 3.79
C GLU A 28 -14.44 5.45 3.96
N VAL A 29 -13.34 6.22 3.90
CA VAL A 29 -11.98 5.72 4.14
C VAL A 29 -11.84 5.28 5.61
N ASP A 30 -12.31 6.09 6.54
CA ASP A 30 -12.21 5.78 7.98
C ASP A 30 -13.11 4.61 8.36
N ASP A 31 -14.32 4.54 7.81
CA ASP A 31 -15.20 3.37 7.99
C ASP A 31 -14.58 2.12 7.39
N PHE A 32 -14.01 2.20 6.19
CA PHE A 32 -13.32 1.07 5.57
C PHE A 32 -12.16 0.59 6.44
N ARG A 33 -11.33 1.49 6.96
CA ARG A 33 -10.21 1.15 7.86
C ARG A 33 -10.70 0.43 9.11
N ARG A 34 -11.76 0.94 9.72
CA ARG A 34 -12.38 0.38 10.93
C ARG A 34 -12.91 -1.02 10.70
N THR A 35 -13.65 -1.23 9.61
CA THR A 35 -14.30 -2.53 9.31
C THR A 35 -13.34 -3.58 8.74
N ASN A 36 -12.20 -3.17 8.17
CA ASN A 36 -11.24 -4.08 7.54
C ASN A 36 -10.00 -4.30 8.43
N GLY A 37 -10.22 -4.72 9.67
CA GLY A 37 -9.15 -5.11 10.60
C GLY A 37 -8.64 -3.99 11.51
N ASP A 38 -9.49 -3.01 11.84
CA ASP A 38 -9.18 -1.87 12.72
C ASP A 38 -7.86 -1.17 12.36
N ILE A 39 -7.71 -0.82 11.09
CA ILE A 39 -6.51 -0.16 10.56
C ILE A 39 -6.40 1.24 11.17
N ARG A 40 -5.35 1.47 11.94
CA ARG A 40 -5.07 2.78 12.54
C ARG A 40 -3.89 3.44 11.86
N VAL A 41 -4.08 4.68 11.43
CA VAL A 41 -3.07 5.48 10.75
C VAL A 41 -2.66 6.65 11.63
N ARG A 42 -1.35 6.87 11.77
CA ARG A 42 -0.78 8.06 12.41
C ARG A 42 0.19 8.73 11.43
N GLY A 43 0.16 10.05 11.38
CA GLY A 43 0.98 10.86 10.48
C GLY A 43 0.15 11.64 9.45
N LYS A 44 0.83 12.48 8.68
CA LYS A 44 0.19 13.36 7.68
C LYS A 44 0.17 12.69 6.29
N HIS A 45 -0.82 13.04 5.48
CA HIS A 45 -0.94 12.66 4.06
C HIS A 45 -0.81 11.16 3.77
N CYS A 46 -1.32 10.29 4.66
CA CYS A 46 -1.33 8.85 4.40
C CYS A 46 -2.29 8.56 3.23
N PRO A 47 -1.85 7.82 2.19
CA PRO A 47 -2.73 7.49 1.08
C PRO A 47 -3.91 6.64 1.56
N LYS A 48 -5.00 6.70 0.80
CA LYS A 48 -6.19 5.88 1.07
C LYS A 48 -5.86 4.40 0.87
N PRO A 49 -6.44 3.50 1.69
CA PRO A 49 -6.17 2.08 1.60
C PRO A 49 -6.73 1.50 0.29
N ILE A 50 -6.05 0.51 -0.26
CA ILE A 50 -6.56 -0.29 -1.38
C ILE A 50 -7.56 -1.33 -0.86
N LYS A 51 -8.51 -1.72 -1.70
CA LYS A 51 -9.48 -2.79 -1.47
C LYS A 51 -9.06 -4.09 -2.15
N THR A 52 -8.42 -4.01 -3.31
CA THR A 52 -7.93 -5.14 -4.12
C THR A 52 -6.52 -4.88 -4.66
N PHE A 53 -5.78 -5.93 -5.04
CA PHE A 53 -4.44 -5.78 -5.60
C PHE A 53 -4.41 -5.09 -6.98
N LEU A 54 -5.54 -5.10 -7.71
CA LEU A 54 -5.67 -4.39 -8.99
C LEU A 54 -5.51 -2.87 -8.84
N GLN A 55 -5.86 -2.34 -7.67
CA GLN A 55 -5.81 -0.90 -7.38
C GLN A 55 -4.39 -0.40 -7.07
N CYS A 56 -3.41 -1.30 -7.00
CA CYS A 56 -2.00 -0.95 -6.78
C CYS A 56 -1.31 -0.42 -8.05
N GLY A 57 -1.85 -0.69 -9.25
CA GLY A 57 -1.15 -0.40 -10.50
C GLY A 57 0.04 -1.34 -10.77
N LEU A 58 -0.05 -2.59 -10.30
CA LEU A 58 0.96 -3.62 -10.56
C LEU A 58 0.91 -4.11 -12.01
N PRO A 59 2.03 -4.59 -12.59
CA PRO A 59 2.03 -5.18 -13.92
C PRO A 59 1.11 -6.40 -14.01
N ASP A 60 0.42 -6.59 -15.14
CA ASP A 60 -0.49 -7.72 -15.39
C ASP A 60 0.12 -9.09 -15.11
N LYS A 61 1.42 -9.25 -15.38
CA LYS A 61 2.14 -10.51 -15.11
C LYS A 61 2.14 -10.84 -13.61
N ILE A 62 2.31 -9.83 -12.75
CA ILE A 62 2.27 -9.99 -11.29
C ILE A 62 0.85 -10.30 -10.84
N LEU A 63 -0.13 -9.54 -11.32
CA LEU A 63 -1.55 -9.75 -10.99
C LEU A 63 -2.02 -11.16 -11.33
N LYS A 64 -1.66 -11.69 -12.52
CA LYS A 64 -1.96 -13.07 -12.92
C LYS A 64 -1.29 -14.12 -12.04
N ILE A 65 -0.08 -13.85 -11.52
CA ILE A 65 0.60 -14.76 -10.59
C ILE A 65 -0.12 -14.74 -9.23
N MET A 66 -0.54 -13.57 -8.77
CA MET A 66 -1.27 -13.43 -7.52
C MET A 66 -2.62 -14.15 -7.57
N GLU A 67 -3.35 -14.00 -8.67
CA GLU A 67 -4.59 -14.72 -8.93
C GLU A 67 -4.39 -16.25 -8.93
N LYS A 68 -3.35 -16.75 -9.62
CA LYS A 68 -2.99 -18.19 -9.61
C LYS A 68 -2.55 -18.74 -8.26
N ARG A 69 -2.23 -17.86 -7.31
CA ARG A 69 -1.83 -18.21 -5.93
C ARG A 69 -2.98 -17.97 -4.94
N ASP A 70 -4.18 -17.71 -5.45
CA ASP A 70 -5.39 -17.45 -4.67
C ASP A 70 -5.25 -16.25 -3.71
N TYR A 71 -4.46 -15.25 -4.09
CA TYR A 71 -4.38 -13.97 -3.39
C TYR A 71 -5.54 -13.06 -3.81
N GLU A 72 -6.73 -13.37 -3.32
CA GLU A 72 -7.98 -12.66 -3.67
C GLU A 72 -8.02 -11.24 -3.11
N LYS A 73 -7.68 -11.08 -1.83
CA LYS A 73 -7.78 -9.80 -1.11
C LYS A 73 -6.52 -9.51 -0.29
N PRO A 74 -6.00 -8.26 -0.31
CA PRO A 74 -4.93 -7.87 0.59
C PRO A 74 -5.33 -8.04 2.05
N PHE A 75 -4.38 -8.43 2.90
CA PHE A 75 -4.54 -8.37 4.35
C PHE A 75 -4.62 -6.92 4.84
N PRO A 76 -5.22 -6.65 6.02
CA PRO A 76 -5.37 -5.30 6.56
C PRO A 76 -4.09 -4.44 6.53
N VAL A 77 -2.95 -5.02 6.90
CA VAL A 77 -1.66 -4.31 6.86
C VAL A 77 -1.23 -3.97 5.44
N GLN A 78 -1.48 -4.87 4.47
CA GLN A 78 -1.15 -4.67 3.06
C GLN A 78 -2.01 -3.58 2.44
N MET A 79 -3.31 -3.53 2.79
CA MET A 79 -4.26 -2.52 2.29
C MET A 79 -3.75 -1.10 2.47
N GLN A 80 -3.07 -0.83 3.60
CA GLN A 80 -2.58 0.50 3.93
C GLN A 80 -1.09 0.68 3.65
N ALA A 81 -0.29 -0.38 3.79
CA ALA A 81 1.17 -0.31 3.60
C ALA A 81 1.56 -0.18 2.13
N ILE A 82 0.96 -0.99 1.24
CA ILE A 82 1.30 -1.00 -0.19
C ILE A 82 1.18 0.41 -0.81
N PRO A 83 0.02 1.12 -0.72
CA PRO A 83 -0.06 2.45 -1.31
C PRO A 83 0.90 3.47 -0.65
N ALA A 84 1.22 3.31 0.63
CA ALA A 84 2.20 4.18 1.31
C ALA A 84 3.63 3.96 0.79
N LEU A 85 4.05 2.71 0.64
CA LEU A 85 5.35 2.32 0.10
C LEU A 85 5.48 2.70 -1.38
N MET A 86 4.45 2.45 -2.19
CA MET A 86 4.45 2.82 -3.61
C MET A 86 4.50 4.33 -3.82
N CYS A 87 3.99 5.14 -2.89
CA CYS A 87 4.18 6.60 -2.87
C CYS A 87 5.62 7.03 -2.53
N GLY A 88 6.51 6.09 -2.21
CA GLY A 88 7.89 6.34 -1.82
C GLY A 88 8.04 6.93 -0.41
N ARG A 89 7.08 6.64 0.47
CA ARG A 89 7.05 7.17 1.84
C ARG A 89 7.73 6.24 2.82
N ASP A 90 8.40 6.83 3.79
CA ASP A 90 8.84 6.12 4.98
C ASP A 90 7.63 5.79 5.84
N MET A 91 7.55 4.54 6.30
CA MET A 91 6.46 4.07 7.15
C MET A 91 6.92 3.01 8.16
N ILE A 92 6.17 2.91 9.26
CA ILE A 92 6.30 1.83 10.23
C ILE A 92 4.98 1.05 10.23
N GLY A 93 5.03 -0.22 9.83
CA GLY A 93 3.88 -1.12 9.82
C GLY A 93 3.90 -2.08 11.00
N VAL A 94 2.89 -2.01 11.88
CA VAL A 94 2.73 -2.92 13.02
C VAL A 94 1.52 -3.81 12.77
N ALA A 95 1.74 -5.13 12.71
CA ALA A 95 0.68 -6.13 12.56
C ALA A 95 1.15 -7.48 13.11
N GLN A 96 0.21 -8.34 13.51
CA GLN A 96 0.47 -9.67 14.08
C GLN A 96 1.32 -10.58 13.17
N THR A 97 1.91 -11.64 13.72
CA THR A 97 2.58 -12.68 12.91
C THR A 97 1.55 -13.34 11.96
N GLY A 98 2.00 -13.80 10.79
CA GLY A 98 1.10 -14.38 9.78
C GLY A 98 0.20 -13.39 9.02
N SER A 99 0.25 -12.08 9.30
CA SER A 99 -0.57 -11.04 8.62
C SER A 99 -0.10 -10.65 7.21
N GLY A 100 0.83 -11.40 6.61
CA GLY A 100 1.31 -11.15 5.24
C GLY A 100 2.18 -9.90 5.05
N LYS A 101 2.81 -9.35 6.12
CA LYS A 101 3.72 -8.20 6.03
C LYS A 101 4.80 -8.35 4.96
N THR A 102 5.29 -9.57 4.74
CA THR A 102 6.32 -9.89 3.73
C THR A 102 5.93 -9.48 2.33
N LEU A 103 4.70 -9.80 1.92
CA LEU A 103 4.20 -9.44 0.60
C LEU A 103 3.98 -7.93 0.47
N ALA A 104 3.71 -7.22 1.58
CA ALA A 104 3.46 -5.78 1.55
C ALA A 104 4.67 -4.95 1.09
N TYR A 105 5.89 -5.38 1.39
CA TYR A 105 7.11 -4.65 1.01
C TYR A 105 7.85 -5.24 -0.19
N LEU A 106 7.50 -6.46 -0.62
CA LEU A 106 8.10 -7.11 -1.78
C LEU A 106 7.39 -6.77 -3.10
N LEU A 107 6.10 -6.44 -3.04
CA LEU A 107 5.31 -5.98 -4.19
C LEU A 107 5.65 -4.54 -4.56
#